data_AF-A0A1G2WJL7-F1
#
_entry.id   AF-A0A1G2WJL7-F1
#
_cell.length_a   1.000
_cell.length_b   1.000
_cell.length_c   1.000
_cell.angle_alpha   90.00
_cell.angle_beta   90.00
_cell.angle_gamma   90.00
#
_symmetry.space_group_name_H-M   'P 1'
#
loop_
_entity.id
_entity.type
_entity.pdbx_description
1 polymer ?
#
loop_
_entity_poly.entity_id
_entity_poly.type
_entity_poly.pdbx_seq_one_letter_code
_entity_poly.pdbx_strand_id
1 'polypeptide(L)' 'MKYIYTAEDCPKCETLKKKYKTEGVRFVERNANRIKQPEDEIDREALVQASMQNMELPVEVDM' A
#
# COMPACT_ATOMS: atom_id res chain seq x y z
N MET A 1 3.06 12.19 -3.01
CA MET A 1 2.08 11.33 -3.72
C MET A 1 2.14 9.96 -3.06
N LYS A 2 1.00 9.36 -2.67
CA LYS A 2 1.04 8.11 -1.87
C LYS A 2 1.03 6.87 -2.75
N TYR A 3 1.77 5.84 -2.37
CA TYR A 3 1.64 4.50 -2.91
C TYR A 3 0.98 3.60 -1.86
N ILE A 4 -0.07 2.91 -2.25
CA ILE A 4 -0.75 1.94 -1.38
C ILE A 4 -0.62 0.56 -1.98
N TYR A 5 -0.22 -0.41 -1.16
CA TYR A 5 -0.15 -1.81 -1.54
C TYR A 5 -1.36 -2.53 -0.99
N THR A 6 -2.10 -3.17 -1.88
CA THR A 6 -3.38 -3.81 -1.59
C THR A 6 -3.41 -5.22 -2.19
N ALA A 7 -4.31 -6.06 -1.67
CA ALA A 7 -4.59 -7.38 -2.22
C ALA A 7 -6.08 -7.50 -2.53
N GLU A 8 -6.42 -8.47 -3.38
CA GLU A 8 -7.80 -8.91 -3.54
C GLU A 8 -8.35 -9.37 -2.18
N ASP A 9 -9.63 -9.09 -1.94
CA ASP A 9 -10.31 -9.42 -0.68
C ASP A 9 -9.67 -8.79 0.58
N CYS A 10 -9.35 -7.48 0.50
CA CYS A 10 -8.84 -6.71 1.64
C CYS A 10 -9.82 -5.60 2.05
N PRO A 11 -10.72 -5.83 3.02
CA PRO A 11 -11.68 -4.83 3.48
C PRO A 11 -11.05 -3.53 4.01
N LYS A 12 -9.90 -3.65 4.69
CA LYS A 12 -9.12 -2.50 5.18
C LYS A 12 -8.61 -1.64 4.02
N CYS A 13 -8.17 -2.27 2.93
CA CYS A 13 -7.69 -1.61 1.72
C CYS A 13 -8.81 -0.82 1.02
N GLU A 14 -10.00 -1.41 0.89
CA GLU A 14 -11.17 -0.72 0.32
C GLU A 14 -11.59 0.48 1.18
N THR A 15 -11.54 0.33 2.49
CA THR A 15 -11.85 1.41 3.44
C THR A 15 -10.85 2.56 3.29
N LEU A 16 -9.55 2.27 3.23
CA LEU A 16 -8.50 3.28 3.02
C LEU A 16 -8.66 3.99 1.66
N LYS A 17 -8.90 3.24 0.58
CA LYS A 17 -9.13 3.82 -0.75
C LYS A 17 -10.33 4.76 -0.76
N LYS A 18 -11.44 4.40 -0.11
CA LYS A 18 -12.60 5.27 0.03
C LYS A 18 -12.26 6.54 0.81
N LYS A 19 -11.55 6.42 1.94
CA LYS A 19 -11.10 7.56 2.74
C LYS A 19 -10.27 8.53 1.89
N TYR A 20 -9.27 8.03 1.16
CA TYR A 20 -8.43 8.86 0.30
C TYR A 20 -9.16 9.53 -0.85
N LYS A 21 -10.14 8.84 -1.46
CA LYS A 21 -11.02 9.48 -2.44
C LYS A 21 -11.84 10.61 -1.82
N THR A 22 -12.40 10.42 -0.62
CA THR A 22 -13.19 11.43 0.10
C THR A 22 -12.33 12.64 0.51
N GLU A 23 -11.10 12.39 0.97
CA GLU A 23 -10.17 13.44 1.41
C GLU A 23 -9.42 14.12 0.24
N GLY A 24 -9.64 13.68 -1.00
CA GLY A 24 -8.95 14.21 -2.18
C GLY A 24 -7.46 13.86 -2.25
N VAL A 25 -7.02 12.85 -1.50
CA VAL A 25 -5.62 12.39 -1.46
C VAL A 25 -5.32 11.63 -2.75
N ARG A 26 -4.26 12.06 -3.45
CA ARG A 26 -3.78 11.36 -4.65
C ARG A 26 -2.91 10.16 -4.26
N PHE A 27 -3.34 8.97 -4.67
CA PHE A 27 -2.62 7.73 -4.43
C PHE A 27 -2.53 6.86 -5.69
N VAL A 28 -1.52 5.99 -5.71
CA VAL A 28 -1.35 4.91 -6.69
C VAL A 28 -1.52 3.59 -5.98
N GLU A 29 -2.40 2.74 -6.50
CA GLU A 29 -2.59 1.38 -6.02
C GLU A 29 -1.60 0.42 -6.68
N ARG A 30 -0.94 -0.42 -5.88
CA ARG A 30 -0.02 -1.47 -6.32
C ARG A 30 -0.42 -2.81 -5.70
N ASN A 31 -0.13 -3.90 -6.41
CA ASN A 31 -0.40 -5.24 -5.91
C ASN A 31 0.59 -5.58 -4.77
N ALA A 32 0.08 -6.00 -3.63
CA ALA A 32 0.85 -6.40 -2.45
C ALA A 32 1.82 -7.55 -2.72
N ASN A 33 1.60 -8.38 -3.74
CA ASN A 33 2.57 -9.42 -4.13
C ASN A 33 3.92 -8.85 -4.56
N ARG A 34 3.97 -7.59 -5.04
CA ARG A 34 5.23 -6.89 -5.34
C ARG A 34 6.10 -6.69 -4.10
N ILE A 35 5.53 -6.64 -2.90
CA ILE A 35 6.30 -6.55 -1.64
C ILE A 35 7.18 -7.79 -1.46
N LYS A 36 6.70 -8.96 -1.90
CA LYS A 36 7.45 -10.24 -1.79
C LYS A 36 8.61 -10.31 -2.76
N GLN A 37 8.52 -9.58 -3.88
CA GLN A 37 9.54 -9.52 -4.93
C GLN A 37 9.70 -8.07 -5.39
N PRO A 38 10.41 -7.23 -4.61
CA PRO A 38 10.52 -5.80 -4.90
C PRO A 38 11.17 -5.55 -6.26
N GLU A 39 10.49 -4.81 -7.13
CA GLU A 39 10.99 -4.46 -8.47
C GLU A 39 11.68 -3.09 -8.48
N ASP A 40 11.24 -2.18 -7.60
CA ASP A 40 11.76 -0.82 -7.48
C ASP A 40 11.99 -0.37 -6.02
N GLU A 41 12.50 0.84 -5.84
CA GLU A 41 12.80 1.40 -4.52
C GLU A 41 11.54 1.57 -3.65
N ILE A 42 10.39 1.81 -4.27
CA ILE A 42 9.11 1.99 -3.57
C ILE A 42 8.63 0.65 -3.04
N ASP A 43 8.77 -0.42 -3.82
CA ASP A 43 8.45 -1.78 -3.37
C ASP A 43 9.38 -2.20 -2.20
N ARG A 44 10.65 -1.78 -2.23
CA ARG A 44 11.60 -2.01 -1.12
C ARG A 44 11.20 -1.27 0.14
N GLU A 45 10.81 -0.01 0.03
CA GLU A 45 10.33 0.76 1.17
C GLU A 45 9.01 0.19 1.70
N ALA A 46 8.13 -0.26 0.81
CA ALA A 46 6.92 -0.97 1.19
C ALA A 46 7.22 -2.26 1.95
N LEU A 47 8.27 -3.00 1.60
CA LEU A 47 8.68 -4.19 2.35
C LEU A 47 9.14 -3.85 3.78
N VAL A 48 9.87 -2.75 3.95
CA VAL A 48 10.28 -2.28 5.29
C VAL A 48 9.05 -1.90 6.11
N GLN A 49 8.15 -1.09 5.54
CA GLN A 49 6.91 -0.65 6.20
C GLN A 49 5.97 -1.84 6.50
N ALA A 50 5.85 -2.79 5.58
CA ALA A 50 5.07 -4.01 5.77
C ALA A 50 5.64 -4.83 6.93
N SER A 51 6.97 -4.99 6.99
CA SER A 51 7.63 -5.74 8.06
C SER A 51 7.37 -5.12 9.43
N MET A 52 7.34 -3.78 9.52
CA MET A 52 6.98 -3.07 10.76
C MET A 52 5.50 -3.25 11.14
N GLN A 53 4.63 -3.54 10.17
CA GLN A 53 3.19 -3.75 10.32
C GLN A 53 2.81 -5.24 10.36
N ASN A 54 3.73 -6.14 10.69
CA ASN A 54 3.49 -7.60 10.69
C ASN A 54 2.98 -8.15 9.35
N MET A 55 3.37 -7.52 8.25
CA MET A 55 2.92 -7.81 6.88
C MET A 55 1.40 -7.66 6.68
N GLU A 56 0.74 -6.85 7.51
CA GLU A 56 -0.67 -6.51 7.32
C GLU A 56 -0.87 -5.49 6.19
N LEU A 57 -2.02 -5.61 5.51
CA LEU A 57 -2.45 -4.68 4.47
C LEU A 57 -3.57 -3.77 4.98
N PRO A 58 -3.72 -2.56 4.40
CA PRO A 58 -2.89 -1.96 3.35
C PRO A 58 -1.55 -1.44 3.88
N VAL A 59 -0.52 -1.45 3.04
CA VAL A 59 0.77 -0.81 3.34
C VAL A 59 0.88 0.49 2.57
N GLU A 60 1.34 1.54 3.25
CA GLU A 60 1.38 2.89 2.71
C GLU A 60 2.83 3.37 2.63
N VAL A 61 3.20 3.95 1.49
CA VAL A 61 4.52 4.57 1.26
C VAL A 61 4.29 6.01 0.80
N ASP A 62 4.90 6.93 1.51
CA ASP A 62 4.91 8.35 1.18
C ASP A 62 6.12 8.69 0.29
N MET A 63 5.88 9.48 -0.75
CA MET A 63 6.90 9.95 -1.69
C MET A 63 6.72 11.46 -1.96
#